data_AF-A0A7J7IPJ1-F1
#
_entry.id   AF-A0A7J7IPJ1-F1
#
_cell.length_a   1.000
_cell.length_b   1.000
_cell.length_c   1.000
_cell.angle_alpha   90.00
_cell.angle_beta   90.00
_cell.angle_gamma   90.00
#
_symmetry.space_group_name_H-M   'P 1'
#
loop_
_entity.id
_entity.type
_entity.pdbx_description
1 polymer ?
#
loop_
_entity_poly.entity_id
_entity_poly.type
_entity_poly.pdbx_seq_one_letter_code
_entity_poly.pdbx_strand_id
1 'polypeptide(L)'
;MLLLCLALPAWAAYLRPSSPWNTVDTVATIAFLFFLLIETLADEQQWRFQCRKHALTQAQRLQHPDPDIRRGFLTRGLFRFSRHPNFFAEQCMWWVFYLFAVGALLGEEATAGWWQFGSVRSTPRLHWSIVGAFQLTLLFQGSTWLTEKLSLEKYGNAYRLYQQQDKPFGSSLGIKYLERAWRVAFDAWLKGVARTSVLFLMATRSLTTRTLKTGFPHPLHDR
;
A
#
# COMPACT_ATOMS: atom_id res chain seq x y z
N MET A 1 16.58 5.25 -2.82
CA MET A 1 15.92 5.68 -1.57
C MET A 1 14.71 4.84 -1.22
N LEU A 2 13.80 4.51 -2.16
CA LEU A 2 12.65 3.63 -1.92
C LEU A 2 13.00 2.27 -1.26
N LEU A 3 13.99 1.55 -1.81
CA LEU A 3 14.39 0.23 -1.30
C LEU A 3 14.82 0.27 0.18
N LEU A 4 15.48 1.36 0.59
CA LEU A 4 15.84 1.59 1.98
C LEU A 4 14.59 1.83 2.84
N CYS A 5 13.63 2.61 2.33
CA CYS A 5 12.38 2.90 3.03
C CYS A 5 11.50 1.64 3.23
N LEU A 6 11.58 0.65 2.34
CA LEU A 6 10.86 -0.63 2.48
C LEU A 6 11.41 -1.51 3.62
N ALA A 7 12.67 -1.36 4.00
CA ALA A 7 13.27 -2.09 5.12
C ALA A 7 12.94 -1.47 6.48
N LEU A 8 12.39 -0.25 6.53
CA LEU A 8 12.13 0.49 7.76
C LEU A 8 11.18 -0.22 8.74
N PRO A 9 10.11 -0.91 8.29
CA PRO A 9 9.25 -1.66 9.21
C PRO A 9 10.01 -2.78 9.93
N ALA A 10 10.86 -3.52 9.21
CA ALA A 10 11.68 -4.58 9.79
C ALA A 10 12.69 -4.02 10.80
N TRP A 11 13.34 -2.90 10.46
CA TRP A 11 14.26 -2.21 11.37
C TRP A 11 13.53 -1.70 12.62
N ALA A 12 12.32 -1.13 12.47
CA ALA A 12 11.52 -0.65 13.59
C ALA A 12 11.09 -1.78 14.54
N ALA A 13 10.77 -2.96 14.00
CA ALA A 13 10.49 -4.15 14.79
C ALA A 13 11.75 -4.70 15.48
N TYR A 14 12.89 -4.73 14.77
CA TYR A 14 14.17 -5.19 15.30
C TYR A 14 14.63 -4.40 16.53
N LEU A 15 14.38 -3.09 16.56
CA LEU A 15 14.72 -2.24 17.71
C LEU A 15 13.90 -2.51 18.97
N ARG A 16 12.88 -3.39 18.90
CA ARG A 16 11.98 -3.71 20.02
C ARG A 16 12.02 -5.21 20.34
N PRO A 17 13.18 -5.76 20.74
CA PRO A 17 13.33 -7.20 20.99
C PRO A 17 12.53 -7.72 22.19
N SER A 18 12.11 -6.83 23.10
CA SER A 18 11.26 -7.14 24.25
C SER A 18 9.77 -7.18 23.93
N SER A 19 9.37 -6.84 22.70
CA SER A 19 7.96 -6.84 22.29
C SER A 19 7.45 -8.27 22.12
N PRO A 20 6.46 -8.73 22.92
CA PRO A 20 5.89 -10.05 22.75
C PRO A 20 5.02 -10.12 21.49
N TRP A 21 4.91 -11.31 20.93
CA TRP A 21 3.99 -11.61 19.83
C TRP A 21 2.55 -11.26 20.22
N ASN A 22 1.83 -10.57 19.35
CA ASN A 22 0.47 -10.12 19.63
C ASN A 22 -0.51 -10.45 18.48
N THR A 23 -1.77 -10.06 18.67
CA THR A 23 -2.85 -10.31 17.71
C THR A 23 -2.61 -9.60 16.38
N VAL A 24 -1.97 -8.42 16.37
CA VAL A 24 -1.64 -7.69 15.13
C VAL A 24 -0.62 -8.46 14.31
N ASP A 25 0.39 -9.05 14.95
CA ASP A 25 1.38 -9.90 14.26
C ASP A 25 0.69 -11.12 13.62
N THR A 26 -0.22 -11.76 14.34
CA THR A 26 -0.98 -12.91 13.84
C THR A 26 -1.83 -12.54 12.62
N VAL A 27 -2.60 -11.45 12.71
CA VAL A 27 -3.42 -10.96 11.59
C VAL A 27 -2.54 -10.55 10.41
N ALA A 28 -1.42 -9.88 10.67
CA ALA A 28 -0.47 -9.47 9.64
C ALA A 28 0.15 -10.69 8.94
N THR A 29 0.55 -11.73 9.66
CA THR A 29 1.09 -12.97 9.07
C THR A 29 0.05 -13.65 8.16
N ILE A 30 -1.19 -13.82 8.61
CA ILE A 30 -2.24 -14.44 7.81
C ILE A 30 -2.52 -13.61 6.55
N ALA A 31 -2.65 -12.29 6.70
CA ALA A 31 -2.89 -11.38 5.57
C ALA A 31 -1.72 -11.40 4.58
N PHE A 32 -0.47 -11.41 5.07
CA PHE A 32 0.73 -11.45 4.23
C PHE A 32 0.76 -12.72 3.39
N LEU A 33 0.56 -13.89 4.01
CA LEU A 33 0.53 -15.18 3.32
C LEU A 33 -0.61 -15.25 2.29
N PHE A 34 -1.77 -14.67 2.60
CA PHE A 34 -2.89 -14.58 1.67
C PHE A 34 -2.55 -13.74 0.44
N PHE A 35 -1.96 -12.56 0.60
CA PHE A 35 -1.56 -11.72 -0.53
C PHE A 35 -0.40 -12.31 -1.32
N LEU A 36 0.57 -12.94 -0.65
CA LEU A 36 1.66 -13.69 -1.30
C LEU A 36 1.12 -14.81 -2.20
N LEU A 37 0.08 -15.51 -1.75
CA LEU A 37 -0.60 -16.52 -2.56
C LEU A 37 -1.26 -15.90 -3.80
N ILE A 38 -1.96 -14.77 -3.66
CA ILE A 38 -2.59 -14.08 -4.80
C ILE A 38 -1.54 -13.63 -5.81
N GLU A 39 -0.45 -13.01 -5.34
CA GLU A 39 0.67 -12.59 -6.18
C GLU A 39 1.25 -13.77 -6.95
N THR A 40 1.61 -14.85 -6.25
CA THR A 40 2.19 -16.06 -6.84
C THR A 40 1.28 -16.65 -7.92
N LEU A 41 -0.04 -16.72 -7.64
CA LEU A 41 -1.03 -17.22 -8.60
C LEU A 41 -1.20 -16.27 -9.80
N ALA A 42 -1.13 -14.96 -9.59
CA ALA A 42 -1.23 -13.97 -10.67
C ALA A 42 -0.03 -14.06 -11.60
N ASP A 43 1.17 -14.18 -11.03
CA ASP A 43 2.41 -14.29 -11.79
C ASP A 43 2.51 -15.60 -12.55
N GLU A 44 2.14 -16.73 -11.94
CA GLU A 44 2.13 -18.02 -12.64
C GLU A 44 1.14 -18.01 -13.83
N GLN A 45 -0.04 -17.40 -13.67
CA GLN A 45 -1.00 -17.24 -14.76
C GLN A 45 -0.42 -16.40 -15.91
N GLN A 46 0.22 -15.27 -15.57
CA GLN A 46 0.81 -14.37 -16.54
C GLN A 46 2.02 -15.00 -17.23
N TRP A 47 2.88 -15.68 -16.49
CA TRP A 47 4.05 -16.41 -16.99
C TRP A 47 3.64 -17.45 -18.03
N ARG A 48 2.73 -18.36 -17.67
CA ARG A 48 2.21 -19.39 -18.58
C ARG A 48 1.59 -18.80 -19.85
N PHE A 49 0.92 -17.67 -19.73
CA PHE A 49 0.37 -16.96 -20.88
C PHE A 49 1.46 -16.39 -21.79
N GLN A 50 2.46 -15.71 -21.22
CA GLN A 50 3.55 -15.14 -22.00
C GLN A 50 4.38 -16.23 -22.67
N CYS A 51 4.72 -17.33 -21.98
CA CYS A 51 5.41 -18.47 -22.59
C CYS A 51 4.65 -19.02 -23.81
N ARG A 52 3.34 -19.26 -23.68
CA ARG A 52 2.51 -19.73 -24.79
C ARG A 52 2.44 -18.72 -25.94
N LYS A 53 2.31 -17.43 -25.63
CA LYS A 53 2.26 -16.35 -26.61
C LYS A 53 3.57 -16.20 -27.39
N HIS A 54 4.70 -16.29 -26.69
CA HIS A 54 6.04 -16.15 -27.28
C HIS A 54 6.48 -17.38 -28.07
N ALA A 55 5.93 -18.56 -27.78
CA ALA A 55 6.13 -19.76 -28.59
C ALA A 55 5.44 -19.70 -29.98
N LEU A 56 4.56 -18.72 -30.21
CA LEU A 56 3.75 -18.61 -31.43
C LEU A 56 4.17 -17.41 -32.30
N THR A 57 4.19 -17.61 -33.61
CA THR A 57 4.30 -16.53 -34.59
C THR A 57 3.04 -15.66 -34.61
N GLN A 58 3.10 -14.48 -35.21
CA GLN A 58 1.93 -13.59 -35.31
C GLN A 58 0.77 -14.24 -36.10
N ALA A 59 1.07 -14.95 -37.20
CA ALA A 59 0.05 -15.65 -37.99
C ALA A 59 -0.63 -16.76 -37.17
N GLN A 60 0.15 -17.56 -36.44
CA GLN A 60 -0.38 -18.59 -35.55
C GLN A 60 -1.22 -18.00 -34.41
N ARG A 61 -0.79 -16.87 -33.84
CA ARG A 61 -1.56 -16.18 -32.80
C ARG A 61 -2.93 -15.75 -33.29
N LEU A 62 -3.05 -15.22 -34.50
CA LEU A 62 -4.34 -14.77 -35.06
C LEU A 62 -5.33 -15.92 -35.29
N GLN A 63 -4.82 -17.11 -35.59
CA GLN A 63 -5.63 -18.32 -35.83
C GLN A 63 -5.81 -19.19 -34.57
N HIS A 64 -5.17 -18.83 -33.46
CA HIS A 64 -5.18 -19.64 -32.25
C HIS A 64 -6.60 -19.77 -31.67
N PRO A 65 -7.02 -20.95 -31.19
CA PRO A 65 -8.38 -21.16 -30.67
C PRO A 65 -8.67 -20.34 -29.40
N ASP A 66 -7.66 -20.13 -28.55
CA ASP A 66 -7.78 -19.29 -27.34
C ASP A 66 -7.91 -17.80 -27.70
N PRO A 67 -9.04 -17.14 -27.35
CA PRO A 67 -9.24 -15.73 -27.63
C PRO A 67 -8.27 -14.80 -26.88
N ASP A 68 -7.72 -15.19 -25.72
CA ASP A 68 -6.73 -14.37 -25.00
C ASP A 68 -5.40 -14.32 -25.76
N ILE A 69 -5.01 -15.42 -26.40
CA ILE A 69 -3.81 -15.48 -27.25
C ILE A 69 -4.00 -14.63 -28.52
N ARG A 70 -5.19 -14.69 -29.14
CA ARG A 70 -5.53 -13.82 -30.30
C ARG A 70 -5.49 -12.34 -29.94
N ARG A 71 -6.05 -11.97 -28.78
CA ARG A 71 -6.02 -10.59 -28.26
C ARG A 71 -4.61 -10.14 -27.85
N GLY A 72 -3.79 -11.08 -27.38
CA GLY A 72 -2.44 -10.82 -26.92
C GLY A 72 -2.33 -10.40 -25.46
N PHE A 73 -3.41 -10.48 -24.68
CA PHE A 73 -3.42 -10.25 -23.22
C PHE A 73 -4.42 -11.17 -22.51
N LEU A 74 -4.17 -11.46 -21.23
CA LEU A 74 -5.01 -12.32 -20.41
C LEU A 74 -6.25 -11.56 -19.91
N THR A 75 -7.43 -12.17 -20.00
CA THR A 75 -8.69 -11.62 -19.44
C THR A 75 -9.39 -12.59 -18.49
N ARG A 76 -8.82 -13.79 -18.31
CA ARG A 76 -9.36 -14.89 -17.52
C ARG A 76 -8.61 -15.03 -16.18
N GLY A 77 -9.06 -15.94 -15.33
CA GLY A 77 -8.42 -16.18 -14.03
C GLY A 77 -8.50 -14.97 -13.11
N LEU A 78 -7.38 -14.61 -12.47
CA LEU A 78 -7.31 -13.44 -11.60
C LEU A 78 -7.47 -12.11 -12.36
N PHE A 79 -7.06 -12.10 -13.63
CA PHE A 79 -7.11 -10.90 -14.47
C PHE A 79 -8.56 -10.49 -14.80
N ARG A 80 -9.53 -11.40 -14.70
CA ARG A 80 -10.94 -11.04 -14.84
C ARG A 80 -11.43 -10.05 -13.76
N PHE A 81 -10.76 -10.00 -12.60
CA PHE A 81 -11.16 -9.19 -11.46
C PHE A 81 -10.42 -7.85 -11.39
N SER A 82 -9.12 -7.88 -11.66
CA SER A 82 -8.25 -6.72 -11.72
C SER A 82 -7.35 -6.85 -12.93
N ARG A 83 -7.03 -5.74 -13.60
CA ARG A 83 -6.07 -5.74 -14.71
C ARG A 83 -4.63 -5.98 -14.25
N HIS A 84 -4.37 -5.71 -12.97
CA HIS A 84 -3.05 -5.85 -12.34
C HIS A 84 -3.20 -6.54 -10.96
N PRO A 85 -3.61 -7.82 -10.92
CA PRO A 85 -3.84 -8.52 -9.66
C PRO A 85 -2.55 -8.72 -8.86
N ASN A 86 -1.41 -8.93 -9.54
CA ASN A 86 -0.09 -8.93 -8.91
C ASN A 86 0.17 -7.58 -8.22
N PHE A 87 0.12 -6.45 -8.94
CA PHE A 87 0.42 -5.13 -8.35
C PHE A 87 -0.45 -4.81 -7.14
N PHE A 88 -1.72 -5.24 -7.16
CA PHE A 88 -2.60 -5.11 -6.00
C PHE A 88 -2.09 -5.92 -4.81
N ALA A 89 -1.80 -7.21 -5.02
CA ALA A 89 -1.28 -8.09 -3.98
C ALA A 89 0.04 -7.58 -3.40
N GLU A 90 0.97 -7.16 -4.26
CA GLU A 90 2.25 -6.60 -3.84
C GLU A 90 2.07 -5.35 -2.97
N GLN A 91 1.26 -4.37 -3.41
CA GLN A 91 0.94 -3.20 -2.59
C GLN A 91 0.38 -3.63 -1.22
N CYS A 92 -0.61 -4.52 -1.19
CA CYS A 92 -1.20 -4.99 0.06
C CYS A 92 -0.18 -5.67 0.98
N MET A 93 0.74 -6.49 0.46
CA MET A 93 1.80 -7.10 1.26
C MET A 93 2.69 -6.07 1.94
N TRP A 94 3.05 -4.99 1.26
CA TRP A 94 3.90 -3.95 1.86
C TRP A 94 3.17 -3.12 2.93
N TRP A 95 1.86 -2.92 2.78
CA TRP A 95 1.03 -2.34 3.82
C TRP A 95 0.86 -3.27 5.02
N VAL A 96 0.74 -4.57 4.78
CA VAL A 96 0.73 -5.59 5.84
C VAL A 96 2.11 -5.69 6.51
N PHE A 97 3.20 -5.56 5.76
CA PHE A 97 4.55 -5.57 6.30
C PHE A 97 4.78 -4.40 7.27
N TYR A 98 4.18 -3.24 6.99
CA TYR A 98 4.13 -2.12 7.92
C TYR A 98 3.39 -2.46 9.23
N LEU A 99 2.37 -3.33 9.21
CA LEU A 99 1.64 -3.72 10.43
C LEU A 99 2.53 -4.46 11.43
N PHE A 100 3.58 -5.18 11.02
CA PHE A 100 4.54 -5.78 11.97
C PHE A 100 5.30 -4.72 12.78
N ALA A 101 5.62 -3.57 12.17
CA ALA A 101 6.20 -2.46 12.93
C ALA A 101 5.20 -1.90 13.94
N VAL A 102 3.93 -1.79 13.56
CA VAL A 102 2.85 -1.36 14.48
C VAL A 102 2.65 -2.38 15.60
N GLY A 103 2.65 -3.68 15.29
CA GLY A 103 2.59 -4.78 16.26
C GLY A 103 3.74 -4.68 17.26
N ALA A 104 4.98 -4.51 16.80
CA ALA A 104 6.12 -4.34 17.67
C ALA A 104 5.99 -3.14 18.64
N LEU A 105 5.42 -2.02 18.18
CA LEU A 105 5.10 -0.87 19.05
C LEU A 105 4.01 -1.22 20.09
N LEU A 106 2.94 -1.89 19.67
CA LEU A 106 1.82 -2.23 20.53
C LEU A 106 2.17 -3.30 21.57
N GLY A 107 3.01 -4.27 21.22
CA GLY A 107 3.46 -5.31 22.15
C GLY A 107 4.28 -4.74 23.31
N GLU A 108 5.11 -3.73 23.06
CA GLU A 108 5.89 -3.06 24.11
C GLU A 108 5.00 -2.36 25.14
N GLU A 109 3.95 -1.67 24.67
CA GLU A 109 2.93 -1.04 25.53
C GLU A 109 2.08 -2.08 26.28
N ALA A 110 1.82 -3.25 25.68
CA ALA A 110 1.04 -4.34 26.30
C ALA A 110 1.78 -5.07 27.44
N THR A 111 3.11 -4.94 27.52
CA THR A 111 3.91 -5.39 28.68
C THR A 111 3.67 -4.53 29.93
N ALA A 112 2.98 -3.38 29.81
CA ALA A 112 2.39 -2.69 30.95
C ALA A 112 1.24 -3.55 31.50
N GLY A 113 1.52 -4.30 32.57
CA GLY A 113 0.59 -5.27 33.14
C GLY A 113 -0.81 -4.73 33.43
N TRP A 114 -1.79 -5.64 33.49
CA TRP A 114 -3.23 -5.37 33.62
C TRP A 114 -3.63 -4.60 34.89
N TRP A 115 -2.67 -4.26 35.76
CA TRP A 115 -2.81 -3.40 36.93
C TRP A 115 -2.74 -1.89 36.59
N GLN A 116 -2.36 -1.50 35.37
CA GLN A 116 -2.42 -0.11 34.89
C GLN A 116 -3.73 0.19 34.16
N PHE A 117 -4.88 -0.04 34.82
CA PHE A 117 -6.15 0.56 34.39
C PHE A 117 -6.10 2.07 34.64
N GLY A 118 -5.54 2.82 33.68
CA GLY A 118 -5.47 4.29 33.77
C GLY A 118 -4.49 4.98 32.82
N SER A 119 -3.57 4.26 32.18
CA SER A 119 -2.66 4.85 31.19
C SER A 119 -3.31 4.98 29.81
N VAL A 120 -4.41 5.75 29.73
CA VAL A 120 -4.81 6.39 28.47
C VAL A 120 -3.77 7.48 28.19
N ARG A 121 -2.64 7.09 27.59
CA ARG A 121 -1.67 8.07 27.11
C ARG A 121 -1.18 7.71 25.71
N SER A 122 -1.83 8.41 24.76
CA SER A 122 -1.33 8.75 23.42
C SER A 122 -1.53 7.69 22.34
N THR A 123 -2.66 7.83 21.62
CA THR A 123 -2.81 7.63 20.17
C THR A 123 -1.64 6.93 19.45
N PRO A 124 -1.85 5.80 18.74
CA PRO A 124 -0.84 5.30 17.81
C PRO A 124 -0.66 6.35 16.72
N ARG A 125 0.35 7.20 16.88
CA ARG A 125 0.76 8.11 15.82
C ARG A 125 1.38 7.22 14.77
N LEU A 126 0.75 7.21 13.61
CA LEU A 126 1.27 6.69 12.35
C LEU A 126 2.80 6.60 12.37
N HIS A 127 3.34 5.37 12.48
CA HIS A 127 4.78 5.18 12.54
C HIS A 127 5.41 5.59 11.19
N TRP A 128 6.51 6.32 11.23
CA TRP A 128 7.16 6.92 10.06
C TRP A 128 7.69 5.88 9.05
N SER A 129 7.84 4.61 9.45
CA SER A 129 8.21 3.51 8.54
C SER A 129 7.17 3.25 7.44
N ILE A 130 5.96 3.82 7.53
CA ILE A 130 4.93 3.78 6.49
C ILE A 130 5.38 4.40 5.16
N VAL A 131 6.39 5.28 5.20
CA VAL A 131 6.91 5.97 4.01
C VAL A 131 7.28 5.00 2.90
N GLY A 132 7.80 3.81 3.23
CA GLY A 132 8.11 2.77 2.24
C GLY A 132 6.87 2.30 1.47
N ALA A 133 5.83 1.84 2.18
CA ALA A 133 4.57 1.38 1.57
C ALA A 133 3.88 2.50 0.77
N PHE A 134 3.94 3.73 1.27
CA PHE A 134 3.35 4.89 0.59
C PHE A 134 4.09 5.24 -0.71
N GLN A 135 5.42 5.36 -0.67
CA GLN A 135 6.22 5.64 -1.87
C GLN A 135 6.04 4.56 -2.93
N LEU A 136 5.95 3.29 -2.50
CA LEU A 136 5.70 2.18 -3.41
C LEU A 136 4.31 2.29 -4.07
N THR A 137 3.27 2.64 -3.30
CA THR A 137 1.92 2.88 -3.82
C THR A 137 1.91 3.98 -4.88
N LEU A 138 2.62 5.10 -4.65
CA LEU A 138 2.75 6.18 -5.65
C LEU A 138 3.46 5.72 -6.92
N LEU A 139 4.53 4.91 -6.77
CA LEU A 139 5.26 4.34 -7.90
C LEU A 139 4.35 3.43 -8.73
N PHE A 140 3.58 2.53 -8.08
CA PHE A 140 2.62 1.68 -8.77
C PHE A 140 1.51 2.48 -9.44
N GLN A 141 1.00 3.54 -8.81
CA GLN A 141 -0.05 4.37 -9.40
C GLN A 141 0.44 5.07 -10.68
N GLY A 142 1.67 5.60 -10.68
CA GLY A 142 2.30 6.17 -11.87
C GLY A 142 2.61 5.13 -12.95
N SER A 143 3.18 3.99 -12.55
CA SER A 143 3.53 2.90 -13.46
C SER A 143 2.31 2.26 -14.12
N THR A 144 1.22 2.09 -13.37
CA THR A 144 -0.03 1.53 -13.89
C THR A 144 -0.63 2.44 -14.96
N TRP A 145 -0.64 3.75 -14.73
CA TRP A 145 -1.12 4.71 -15.74
C TRP A 145 -0.33 4.59 -17.05
N LEU A 146 1.00 4.54 -16.98
CA LEU A 146 1.85 4.38 -18.15
C LEU A 146 1.62 3.03 -18.84
N THR A 147 1.52 1.96 -18.06
CA THR A 147 1.33 0.59 -18.56
C THR A 147 -0.03 0.43 -19.24
N GLU A 148 -1.09 1.05 -18.72
CA GLU A 148 -2.40 1.07 -19.35
C GLU A 148 -2.39 1.86 -20.66
N LYS A 149 -1.67 3.00 -20.72
CA LYS A 149 -1.50 3.77 -21.95
C LYS A 149 -0.77 2.97 -23.03
N LEU A 150 0.35 2.34 -22.69
CA LEU A 150 1.12 1.49 -23.61
C LEU A 150 0.30 0.28 -24.06
N SER A 151 -0.51 -0.31 -23.18
CA SER A 151 -1.38 -1.44 -23.54
C SER A 151 -2.50 -1.02 -24.48
N LEU A 152 -3.07 0.18 -24.30
CA LEU A 152 -4.03 0.76 -25.23
C LEU A 152 -3.42 1.02 -26.61
N GLU A 153 -2.22 1.59 -26.67
CA GLU A 153 -1.50 1.83 -27.92
C GLU A 153 -1.19 0.50 -28.64
N LYS A 154 -0.83 -0.54 -27.89
CA LYS A 154 -0.45 -1.85 -28.44
C LYS A 154 -1.63 -2.70 -28.92
N TYR A 155 -2.74 -2.69 -28.19
CA TYR A 155 -3.87 -3.62 -28.42
C TYR A 155 -5.17 -2.93 -28.86
N GLY A 156 -5.18 -1.60 -28.89
CA GLY A 156 -6.26 -0.79 -29.44
C GLY A 156 -7.63 -1.03 -28.80
N ASN A 157 -8.66 -1.13 -29.64
CA ASN A 157 -10.06 -1.22 -29.21
C ASN A 157 -10.36 -2.46 -28.36
N ALA A 158 -9.65 -3.59 -28.57
CA ALA A 158 -9.85 -4.79 -27.76
C ALA A 158 -9.50 -4.56 -26.29
N TYR A 159 -8.44 -3.79 -26.02
CA TYR A 159 -8.04 -3.45 -24.65
C TYR A 159 -8.91 -2.34 -24.05
N ARG A 160 -9.39 -1.40 -24.86
CA ARG A 160 -10.39 -0.41 -24.43
C ARG A 160 -11.69 -1.08 -23.95
N LEU A 161 -12.16 -2.11 -24.67
CA LEU A 161 -13.33 -2.89 -24.24
C LEU A 161 -13.07 -3.61 -22.92
N TYR A 162 -11.85 -4.10 -22.69
CA TYR A 162 -11.46 -4.71 -21.43
C TYR A 162 -11.36 -3.71 -20.27
N GLN A 163 -10.89 -2.48 -20.52
CA GLN A 163 -10.95 -1.39 -19.53
C GLN A 163 -12.38 -0.99 -19.19
N GLN A 164 -13.27 -0.95 -20.20
CA GLN A 164 -14.70 -0.65 -20.06
C GLN A 164 -15.51 -1.83 -19.56
N GLN A 165 -14.89 -3.00 -19.35
CA GLN A 165 -15.58 -4.20 -18.88
C GLN A 165 -15.90 -4.06 -17.39
N ASP A 166 -16.85 -3.17 -17.12
CA ASP A 166 -17.51 -2.94 -15.85
C ASP A 166 -18.70 -3.90 -15.78
N LYS A 167 -18.45 -5.21 -15.71
CA LYS A 167 -19.51 -6.17 -15.42
C LYS A 167 -19.17 -7.10 -14.26
N PRO A 168 -19.92 -7.01 -13.15
CA PRO A 168 -19.96 -8.05 -12.14
C PRO A 168 -20.76 -9.22 -12.73
N PHE A 169 -20.13 -10.37 -12.91
CA PHE A 169 -20.85 -11.60 -13.19
C PHE A 169 -20.47 -12.63 -12.13
N GLY A 170 -21.38 -12.83 -11.17
CA GLY A 170 -21.33 -13.91 -10.19
C GLY A 170 -20.31 -13.73 -9.06
N SER A 171 -20.80 -13.21 -7.93
CA SER A 171 -20.35 -13.50 -6.56
C SER A 171 -18.82 -13.64 -6.30
N SER A 172 -18.13 -12.52 -6.14
CA SER A 172 -17.23 -12.33 -4.99
C SER A 172 -17.05 -10.82 -4.74
N LEU A 173 -17.87 -10.27 -3.85
CA LEU A 173 -17.80 -8.87 -3.42
C LEU A 173 -16.38 -8.47 -2.95
N GLY A 174 -15.59 -9.43 -2.44
CA GLY A 174 -14.33 -9.20 -1.73
C GLY A 174 -13.32 -8.30 -2.45
N ILE A 175 -12.86 -8.63 -3.66
CA ILE A 175 -11.69 -7.96 -4.25
C ILE A 175 -12.01 -6.55 -4.75
N LYS A 176 -13.18 -6.32 -5.36
CA LYS A 176 -13.61 -4.97 -5.78
C LYS A 176 -14.03 -4.10 -4.58
N TYR A 177 -14.65 -4.68 -3.54
CA TYR A 177 -14.87 -3.94 -2.29
C TYR A 177 -13.55 -3.61 -1.61
N LEU A 178 -12.58 -4.52 -1.60
CA LEU A 178 -11.25 -4.24 -1.07
C LEU A 178 -10.55 -3.15 -1.87
N GLU A 179 -10.61 -3.15 -3.20
CA GLU A 179 -10.02 -2.07 -4.01
C GLU A 179 -10.74 -0.73 -3.81
N ARG A 180 -12.07 -0.73 -3.73
CA ARG A 180 -12.87 0.50 -3.51
C ARG A 180 -12.75 1.01 -2.08
N ALA A 181 -12.79 0.13 -1.09
CA ALA A 181 -12.54 0.43 0.32
C ALA A 181 -11.10 0.89 0.52
N TRP A 182 -10.14 0.32 -0.23
CA TRP A 182 -8.76 0.78 -0.24
C TRP A 182 -8.65 2.20 -0.79
N ARG A 183 -9.25 2.50 -1.95
CA ARG A 183 -9.28 3.86 -2.51
C ARG A 183 -9.93 4.86 -1.54
N VAL A 184 -11.06 4.49 -0.92
CA VAL A 184 -11.76 5.33 0.05
C VAL A 184 -10.96 5.51 1.34
N ALA A 185 -10.36 4.45 1.88
CA ALA A 185 -9.54 4.49 3.08
C ALA A 185 -8.25 5.29 2.84
N PHE A 186 -7.62 5.11 1.68
CA PHE A 186 -6.47 5.89 1.22
C PHE A 186 -6.83 7.36 1.12
N ASP A 187 -7.93 7.72 0.44
CA ASP A 187 -8.38 9.11 0.29
C ASP A 187 -8.78 9.76 1.63
N ALA A 188 -9.47 9.03 2.51
CA ALA A 188 -9.86 9.50 3.83
C ALA A 188 -8.64 9.74 4.74
N TRP A 189 -7.66 8.83 4.68
CA TRP A 189 -6.40 8.95 5.40
C TRP A 189 -5.52 10.07 4.85
N LEU A 190 -5.44 10.25 3.52
CA LEU A 190 -4.67 11.33 2.89
C LEU A 190 -5.17 12.71 3.33
N LYS A 191 -6.50 12.86 3.43
CA LYS A 191 -7.17 14.03 4.01
C LYS A 191 -6.89 14.19 5.50
N GLY A 192 -6.80 13.09 6.24
CA GLY A 192 -6.42 13.08 7.66
C GLY A 192 -4.98 13.52 7.92
N VAL A 193 -4.03 12.98 7.15
CA VAL A 193 -2.59 13.33 7.21
C VAL A 193 -2.38 14.81 6.86
N ALA A 194 -3.03 15.29 5.79
CA ALA A 194 -3.00 16.71 5.40
C ALA A 194 -3.53 17.62 6.52
N ARG A 195 -4.58 17.22 7.23
CA ARG A 195 -5.10 17.95 8.41
C ARG A 195 -4.11 17.98 9.56
N THR A 196 -3.43 16.88 9.87
CA THR A 196 -2.39 16.84 10.92
C THR A 196 -1.16 17.66 10.55
N SER A 197 -0.75 17.71 9.28
CA SER A 197 0.36 18.56 8.82
C SER A 197 0.01 20.05 8.92
N VAL A 198 -1.24 20.44 8.62
CA VAL A 198 -1.73 21.81 8.79
C VAL A 198 -1.83 22.19 10.26
N LEU A 199 -2.34 21.30 11.13
CA LEU A 199 -2.39 21.52 12.57
C LEU A 199 -0.98 21.62 13.18
N PHE A 200 -0.02 20.84 12.70
CA PHE A 200 1.38 20.92 13.12
C PHE A 200 2.04 22.23 12.67
N LEU A 201 1.79 22.69 11.44
CA LEU A 201 2.23 23.99 10.94
C LEU A 201 1.59 25.17 11.68
N MET A 202 0.33 25.03 12.09
CA MET A 202 -0.35 26.05 12.91
C MET A 202 0.17 26.06 14.35
N ALA A 203 0.46 24.90 14.93
CA ALA A 203 1.02 24.77 16.27
C ALA A 203 2.46 25.32 16.35
N THR A 204 3.29 25.05 15.34
CA THR A 204 4.65 25.62 15.27
C THR A 204 4.61 27.13 15.08
N ARG A 205 3.69 27.66 14.26
CA ARG A 205 3.51 29.13 14.08
C ARG A 205 3.02 29.82 15.36
N SER A 206 2.22 29.14 16.18
CA SER A 206 1.76 29.61 17.50
C SER A 206 2.87 29.61 18.56
N LEU A 207 3.78 28.63 18.52
CA LEU A 207 4.94 28.59 19.42
C LEU A 207 5.97 29.68 19.11
N THR A 208 6.24 29.95 17.82
CA THR A 208 7.17 31.01 17.39
C THR A 208 6.65 32.43 17.70
N THR A 209 5.32 32.63 17.69
CA THR A 209 4.73 33.93 18.07
C THR A 209 4.70 34.15 19.59
N ARG A 210 4.75 33.10 20.40
CA ARG A 210 4.85 33.19 21.87
C ARG A 210 6.27 33.53 22.34
N THR A 211 7.30 32.96 21.71
CA THR A 211 8.71 33.24 22.05
C THR A 211 9.15 34.65 21.65
N LEU A 212 8.59 35.23 20.59
CA LEU A 212 8.86 36.63 20.20
C LEU A 212 8.21 37.67 21.13
N LYS A 213 7.23 37.30 21.97
CA LYS A 213 6.59 38.19 22.94
C LYS A 213 7.24 38.19 24.33
N THR A 214 8.07 37.20 24.65
CA THR A 214 8.85 37.15 25.89
C THR A 214 10.24 37.71 25.60
N GLY A 215 10.36 39.03 25.71
CA GLY A 215 11.56 39.81 25.40
C GLY A 215 12.82 39.38 26.16
N PHE A 216 13.96 39.56 25.49
CA PHE A 216 15.29 39.50 26.06
C PHE A 216 15.42 40.45 27.26
N PRO A 217 16.07 40.05 28.38
CA PRO A 217 16.39 40.99 29.45
C PRO A 217 17.50 41.94 28.98
N HIS A 218 17.23 43.23 29.06
CA HIS A 218 18.22 44.30 28.86
C HIS A 218 19.34 44.18 29.92
N PRO A 219 20.63 44.26 29.54
CA PRO A 219 21.69 44.36 30.53
C PRO A 219 21.68 45.77 31.13
N LEU A 220 21.51 45.83 32.46
CA LEU A 220 21.66 47.05 33.24
C LEU A 220 23.13 47.49 33.18
N HIS A 221 23.34 48.72 32.75
CA HIS A 221 24.61 49.42 32.80
C HIS A 221 24.73 50.03 34.20
N ASP A 222 25.56 49.43 35.06
CA ASP A 222 25.99 50.07 36.31
C ASP A 222 27.21 50.96 36.07
N ARG A 223 27.28 52.01 36.89
CA ARG A 223 28.25 53.10 36.92
C ARG A 223 29.66 52.66 37.32
#